data_AF-A0A9E3TPJ4-F1
#
_entry.id   AF-A0A9E3TPJ4-F1
#
_cell.length_a   1.000
_cell.length_b   1.000
_cell.length_c   1.000
_cell.angle_alpha   90.00
_cell.angle_beta   90.00
_cell.angle_gamma   90.00
#
_symmetry.space_group_name_H-M   'P 1'
#
loop_
_entity.id
_entity.type
_entity.pdbx_description
1 polymer ?
#
loop_
_entity_poly.entity_id
_entity_poly.type
_entity_poly.pdbx_seq_one_letter_code
_entity_poly.pdbx_strand_id
1 'polypeptide(L)'
;MQKRGIVVAILVTALIIGLTTQESLAQGGTLRERVLKRLDTDGDGTLSRSERSAAREAITFDRAEEMTWSVGELKREAIVYPPKQKTVTGSPVVFGFHGHGGSARNASRSFGFERLWPEALVVYMQGIPTPGRLTDPEGKRNGWQHDVGEQGDRDLKFFDAVLATLREKYDIDEHRVYATGHSNGGGFTYLLWATRPDVFAAFAPSAATSRRLQELTPKPALHIAGRNDNLVLFSWQERAIAAVKKTNGCSVNGSKWAEDCTEFSSESGTPFIAYIHDGTHKYPADASPLIVRFFKEHAGGDE
;
A
#
# COMPACT_ATOMS: atom_id res chain seq x y z
N MET A 1 -18.06 36.94 -4.58
CA MET A 1 -17.79 35.86 -5.57
C MET A 1 -16.65 35.00 -5.07
N GLN A 2 -16.77 33.68 -5.24
CA GLN A 2 -15.72 32.65 -5.15
C GLN A 2 -15.17 32.31 -3.74
N LYS A 3 -15.88 31.44 -2.99
CA LYS A 3 -15.31 30.67 -1.85
C LYS A 3 -16.16 29.45 -1.37
N ARG A 4 -17.00 28.83 -2.22
CA ARG A 4 -17.94 27.74 -1.80
C ARG A 4 -17.73 26.35 -2.41
N GLY A 5 -16.69 26.12 -3.21
CA GLY A 5 -16.54 24.85 -3.98
C GLY A 5 -15.97 23.64 -3.24
N ILE A 6 -15.40 23.79 -2.03
CA ILE A 6 -14.59 22.71 -1.40
C ILE A 6 -15.39 21.85 -0.41
N VAL A 7 -16.49 22.38 0.16
CA VAL A 7 -17.26 21.67 1.20
C VAL A 7 -18.20 20.59 0.61
N VAL A 8 -18.57 20.71 -0.67
CA VAL A 8 -19.51 19.77 -1.33
C VAL A 8 -18.86 18.42 -1.65
N ALA A 9 -17.55 18.39 -1.92
CA ALA A 9 -16.84 17.19 -2.36
C ALA A 9 -16.76 16.07 -1.30
N ILE A 10 -16.67 16.43 -0.01
CA ILE A 10 -16.54 15.46 1.09
C ILE A 10 -17.89 14.79 1.42
N LEU A 11 -19.01 15.48 1.17
CA LEU A 11 -20.36 15.00 1.50
C LEU A 11 -20.88 13.95 0.52
N VAL A 12 -20.50 13.98 -0.76
CA VAL A 12 -21.06 13.08 -1.78
C VAL A 12 -20.59 11.63 -1.60
N THR A 13 -19.36 11.39 -1.10
CA THR A 13 -18.75 10.05 -1.02
C THR A 13 -19.24 9.22 0.17
N ALA A 14 -19.47 9.83 1.34
CA ALA A 14 -20.08 9.14 2.49
C ALA A 14 -21.52 8.68 2.20
N LEU A 15 -22.19 9.34 1.25
CA LEU A 15 -23.61 9.21 0.97
C LEU A 15 -23.98 8.01 0.06
N ILE A 16 -23.06 7.52 -0.78
CA ILE A 16 -23.28 6.32 -1.62
C ILE A 16 -23.04 5.04 -0.81
N ILE A 17 -22.06 5.05 0.11
CA ILE A 17 -21.74 3.90 0.98
C ILE A 17 -22.82 3.72 2.06
N GLY A 18 -23.35 4.81 2.63
CA GLY A 18 -24.43 4.78 3.64
C GLY A 18 -25.77 4.22 3.14
N LEU A 19 -25.95 4.00 1.83
CA LEU A 19 -27.12 3.29 1.29
C LEU A 19 -27.04 1.76 1.47
N THR A 20 -25.89 1.22 1.89
CA THR A 20 -25.68 -0.24 2.02
C THR A 20 -25.63 -0.78 3.44
N THR A 21 -25.68 0.05 4.48
CA THR A 21 -25.77 -0.45 5.85
C THR A 21 -26.64 0.45 6.74
N GLN A 22 -27.74 -0.14 7.23
CA GLN A 22 -28.50 0.24 8.43
C GLN A 22 -29.26 1.58 8.53
N GLU A 23 -29.43 2.37 7.47
CA GLU A 23 -30.43 3.47 7.41
C GLU A 23 -31.65 3.17 6.52
N SER A 24 -31.80 1.93 6.03
CA SER A 24 -32.76 1.60 4.97
C SER A 24 -34.24 1.58 5.36
N LEU A 25 -34.62 1.90 6.60
CA LEU A 25 -36.00 1.71 7.09
C LEU A 25 -36.73 2.98 7.57
N ALA A 26 -36.10 4.16 7.59
CA ALA A 26 -36.70 5.34 8.25
C ALA A 26 -37.16 6.49 7.34
N GLN A 27 -36.76 6.55 6.06
CA GLN A 27 -37.07 7.72 5.20
C GLN A 27 -37.56 7.27 3.81
N GLY A 28 -38.85 7.44 3.55
CA GLY A 28 -39.49 7.10 2.27
C GLY A 28 -38.92 7.86 1.06
N GLY A 29 -39.16 7.33 -0.14
CA GLY A 29 -38.71 7.87 -1.43
C GLY A 29 -37.89 6.85 -2.25
N THR A 30 -37.96 6.95 -3.58
CA THR A 30 -37.17 6.11 -4.48
C THR A 30 -35.67 6.39 -4.32
N LEU A 31 -34.82 5.42 -4.67
CA LEU A 31 -33.37 5.62 -4.70
C LEU A 31 -32.98 6.82 -5.57
N ARG A 32 -33.72 7.01 -6.68
CA ARG A 32 -33.51 8.11 -7.63
C ARG A 32 -33.78 9.47 -7.01
N GLU A 33 -34.88 9.64 -6.28
CA GLU A 33 -35.22 10.91 -5.60
C GLU A 33 -34.20 11.25 -4.50
N ARG A 34 -33.72 10.23 -3.78
CA ARG A 34 -32.68 10.42 -2.75
C ARG A 34 -31.33 10.82 -3.33
N VAL A 35 -30.94 10.22 -4.46
CA VAL A 35 -29.71 10.60 -5.17
C VAL A 35 -29.83 12.00 -5.76
N LEU A 36 -30.98 12.36 -6.34
CA LEU A 36 -31.22 13.70 -6.89
C LEU A 36 -31.13 14.77 -5.81
N LYS A 37 -31.88 14.65 -4.70
CA LYS A 37 -31.89 15.61 -3.59
C LYS A 37 -30.51 15.85 -2.95
N ARG A 38 -29.59 14.89 -3.08
CA ARG A 38 -28.25 14.93 -2.48
C ARG A 38 -27.18 15.47 -3.44
N LEU A 39 -27.40 15.37 -4.76
CA LEU A 39 -26.50 15.89 -5.79
C LEU A 39 -26.92 17.29 -6.27
N ASP A 40 -28.20 17.63 -6.10
CA ASP A 40 -28.80 18.94 -6.30
C ASP A 40 -28.45 19.83 -5.10
N THR A 41 -27.36 20.56 -5.24
CA THR A 41 -26.71 21.37 -4.21
C THR A 41 -27.32 22.76 -4.12
N ASP A 42 -27.88 23.26 -5.23
CA ASP A 42 -28.60 24.53 -5.28
C ASP A 42 -30.10 24.39 -4.98
N GLY A 43 -30.62 23.16 -4.94
CA GLY A 43 -31.97 22.82 -4.50
C GLY A 43 -33.03 23.13 -5.56
N ASP A 44 -32.65 23.18 -6.83
CA ASP A 44 -33.54 23.56 -7.94
C ASP A 44 -34.39 22.40 -8.48
N GLY A 45 -34.19 21.20 -7.95
CA GLY A 45 -34.88 19.97 -8.34
C GLY A 45 -34.30 19.30 -9.58
N THR A 46 -33.22 19.83 -10.15
CA THR A 46 -32.53 19.31 -11.33
C THR A 46 -31.02 19.23 -11.07
N LEU A 47 -30.30 18.48 -11.90
CA LEU A 47 -28.83 18.44 -11.81
C LEU A 47 -28.24 19.32 -12.89
N SER A 48 -27.61 20.42 -12.48
CA SER A 48 -26.85 21.32 -13.36
C SER A 48 -25.63 20.62 -13.97
N ARG A 49 -25.03 21.24 -15.00
CA ARG A 49 -23.81 20.72 -15.63
C ARG A 49 -22.63 20.71 -14.66
N SER A 50 -22.54 21.70 -13.78
CA SER A 50 -21.54 21.79 -12.71
C SER A 50 -21.68 20.68 -11.68
N GLU A 51 -22.89 20.39 -11.22
CA GLU A 51 -23.12 19.33 -10.21
C GLU A 51 -22.89 17.95 -10.79
N ARG A 52 -23.29 17.71 -12.04
CA ARG A 52 -22.95 16.46 -12.74
C ARG A 52 -21.44 16.33 -12.94
N SER A 53 -20.74 17.42 -13.23
CA SER A 53 -19.28 17.41 -13.39
C SER A 53 -18.58 17.13 -12.06
N ALA A 54 -18.99 17.80 -10.99
CA ALA A 54 -18.45 17.58 -9.64
C ALA A 54 -18.75 16.17 -9.13
N ALA A 55 -19.96 15.65 -9.37
CA ALA A 55 -20.32 14.27 -9.04
C ALA A 55 -19.50 13.27 -9.86
N ARG A 56 -19.29 13.51 -11.15
CA ARG A 56 -18.49 12.67 -12.03
C ARG A 56 -17.01 12.68 -11.62
N GLU A 57 -16.49 13.84 -11.25
CA GLU A 57 -15.12 14.03 -10.75
C GLU A 57 -14.93 13.31 -9.40
N ALA A 58 -15.87 13.46 -8.46
CA ALA A 58 -15.89 12.74 -7.19
C ALA A 58 -16.00 11.21 -7.37
N ILE A 59 -16.77 10.74 -8.36
CA ILE A 59 -16.89 9.31 -8.70
C ILE A 59 -15.60 8.78 -9.33
N THR A 60 -14.89 9.58 -10.14
CA THR A 60 -13.58 9.18 -10.70
C THR A 60 -12.51 9.02 -9.63
N PHE A 61 -12.55 9.79 -8.54
CA PHE A 61 -11.63 9.61 -7.39
C PHE A 61 -11.98 8.42 -6.49
N ASP A 62 -13.16 7.81 -6.65
CA ASP A 62 -13.61 6.69 -5.79
C ASP A 62 -13.49 5.32 -6.47
N ARG A 63 -13.00 5.26 -7.72
CA ARG A 63 -12.84 4.00 -8.45
C ARG A 63 -11.38 3.64 -8.61
N ALA A 64 -11.06 2.46 -8.08
CA ALA A 64 -9.89 1.72 -8.48
C ALA A 64 -9.82 1.62 -10.02
N GLU A 65 -8.64 1.87 -10.57
CA GLU A 65 -8.31 1.60 -11.96
C GLU A 65 -7.67 0.22 -12.05
N GLU A 66 -8.31 -0.68 -12.79
CA GLU A 66 -7.67 -1.96 -13.17
C GLU A 66 -6.82 -1.70 -14.41
N MET A 67 -5.51 -1.82 -14.25
CA MET A 67 -4.54 -1.54 -15.29
C MET A 67 -3.81 -2.83 -15.70
N THR A 68 -3.42 -2.92 -16.97
CA THR A 68 -2.74 -4.10 -17.52
C THR A 68 -1.47 -3.73 -18.28
N TRP A 69 -0.48 -4.60 -18.19
CA TRP A 69 0.80 -4.48 -18.87
C TRP A 69 1.16 -5.75 -19.63
N SER A 70 1.96 -5.61 -20.69
CA SER A 70 2.70 -6.70 -21.32
C SER A 70 4.15 -6.62 -20.88
N VAL A 71 4.61 -7.63 -20.12
CA VAL A 71 5.99 -7.71 -19.62
C VAL A 71 6.63 -8.94 -20.24
N GLY A 72 7.36 -8.72 -21.34
CA GLY A 72 7.69 -9.81 -22.26
C GLY A 72 6.41 -10.42 -22.85
N GLU A 73 6.27 -11.74 -22.76
CA GLU A 73 5.08 -12.45 -23.23
C GLU A 73 3.95 -12.52 -22.19
N LEU A 74 4.20 -12.04 -20.96
CA LEU A 74 3.26 -12.15 -19.86
C LEU A 74 2.31 -10.94 -19.82
N LYS A 75 1.00 -11.23 -19.79
CA LYS A 75 0.00 -10.24 -19.40
C LYS A 75 -0.01 -10.11 -17.87
N ARG A 76 0.18 -8.89 -17.38
CA ARG A 76 0.22 -8.55 -15.96
C ARG A 76 -0.85 -7.52 -15.64
N GLU A 77 -1.31 -7.47 -14.39
CA GLU A 77 -2.36 -6.55 -13.96
C GLU A 77 -2.10 -5.99 -12.56
N ALA A 78 -2.66 -4.82 -12.28
CA ALA A 78 -2.64 -4.17 -10.99
C ALA A 78 -3.94 -3.39 -10.76
N ILE A 79 -4.28 -3.20 -9.48
CA ILE A 79 -5.33 -2.30 -9.03
C ILE A 79 -4.65 -1.02 -8.54
N VAL A 80 -4.92 0.10 -9.19
CA VAL A 80 -4.37 1.42 -8.87
C VAL A 80 -5.48 2.28 -8.29
N TYR A 81 -5.25 2.88 -7.14
CA TYR A 81 -6.13 3.87 -6.53
C TYR A 81 -5.51 5.26 -6.69
N PRO A 82 -6.04 6.11 -7.59
CA PRO A 82 -5.60 7.48 -7.71
C PRO A 82 -5.75 8.26 -6.40
N PRO A 83 -4.88 9.27 -6.15
CA PRO A 83 -4.97 10.11 -4.98
C PRO A 83 -6.31 10.87 -4.97
N LYS A 84 -7.05 10.79 -3.87
CA LYS A 84 -8.32 11.50 -3.66
C LYS A 84 -8.11 12.98 -3.32
N GLN A 85 -6.90 13.35 -2.88
CA GLN A 85 -6.53 14.70 -2.52
C GLN A 85 -5.20 15.06 -3.18
N LYS A 86 -5.13 16.26 -3.74
CA LYS A 86 -3.89 16.78 -4.32
C LYS A 86 -2.96 17.32 -3.23
N THR A 87 -1.68 17.17 -3.46
CA THR A 87 -0.59 17.77 -2.67
C THR A 87 0.15 18.80 -3.52
N VAL A 88 1.03 19.58 -2.89
CA VAL A 88 1.85 20.59 -3.60
C VAL A 88 3.07 19.94 -4.28
N THR A 89 3.62 18.86 -3.70
CA THR A 89 4.87 18.22 -4.14
C THR A 89 4.65 16.97 -5.00
N GLY A 90 3.41 16.70 -5.41
CA GLY A 90 3.04 15.42 -6.02
C GLY A 90 2.64 14.36 -4.99
N SER A 91 2.02 13.30 -5.49
CA SER A 91 1.36 12.28 -4.68
C SER A 91 2.39 11.26 -4.17
N PRO A 92 2.40 10.92 -2.87
CA PRO A 92 3.19 9.79 -2.38
C PRO A 92 2.65 8.50 -3.02
N VAL A 93 3.52 7.52 -3.24
CA VAL A 93 3.17 6.25 -3.87
C VAL A 93 3.37 5.10 -2.89
N VAL A 94 2.36 4.26 -2.70
CA VAL A 94 2.45 3.06 -1.85
C VAL A 94 2.20 1.82 -2.68
N PHE A 95 3.22 0.96 -2.78
CA PHE A 95 3.10 -0.37 -3.36
C PHE A 95 2.78 -1.40 -2.27
N GLY A 96 1.65 -2.11 -2.44
CA GLY A 96 1.19 -3.17 -1.54
C GLY A 96 1.16 -4.54 -2.21
N PHE A 97 1.94 -5.49 -1.69
CA PHE A 97 2.09 -6.83 -2.27
C PHE A 97 1.38 -7.91 -1.45
N HIS A 98 0.48 -8.67 -2.09
CA HIS A 98 -0.21 -9.79 -1.46
C HIS A 98 0.74 -10.97 -1.16
N GLY A 99 0.39 -11.81 -0.19
CA GLY A 99 1.11 -13.05 0.10
C GLY A 99 0.83 -14.18 -0.91
N HIS A 100 1.50 -15.32 -0.72
CA HIS A 100 1.40 -16.47 -1.63
C HIS A 100 -0.04 -17.04 -1.65
N GLY A 101 -0.58 -17.28 -2.84
CA GLY A 101 -1.98 -17.63 -3.08
C GLY A 101 -2.99 -16.50 -2.93
N GLY A 102 -2.54 -15.27 -2.71
CA GLY A 102 -3.38 -14.09 -2.65
C GLY A 102 -3.73 -13.50 -4.02
N SER A 103 -4.39 -12.35 -3.97
CA SER A 103 -4.68 -11.51 -5.12
C SER A 103 -4.54 -10.03 -4.77
N ALA A 104 -4.34 -9.17 -5.77
CA ALA A 104 -4.37 -7.72 -5.66
C ALA A 104 -5.68 -7.25 -5.02
N ARG A 105 -6.81 -7.87 -5.38
CA ARG A 105 -8.12 -7.56 -4.79
C ARG A 105 -8.21 -7.91 -3.31
N ASN A 106 -7.62 -9.03 -2.88
CA ASN A 106 -7.57 -9.37 -1.46
C ASN A 106 -6.64 -8.42 -0.70
N ALA A 107 -5.45 -8.12 -1.24
CA ALA A 107 -4.54 -7.14 -0.63
C ALA A 107 -5.19 -5.76 -0.49
N SER A 108 -5.86 -5.25 -1.53
CA SER A 108 -6.59 -3.98 -1.46
C SER A 108 -7.63 -3.95 -0.33
N ARG A 109 -8.39 -5.04 -0.16
CA ARG A 109 -9.40 -5.13 0.91
C ARG A 109 -8.75 -5.18 2.30
N SER A 110 -7.70 -6.00 2.44
CA SER A 110 -7.01 -6.24 3.72
C SER A 110 -6.13 -5.08 4.17
N PHE A 111 -5.39 -4.45 3.25
CA PHE A 111 -4.45 -3.38 3.56
C PHE A 111 -5.14 -2.02 3.62
N GLY A 112 -5.89 -1.65 2.57
CA GLY A 112 -6.74 -0.46 2.59
C GLY A 112 -6.02 0.88 2.73
N PHE A 113 -4.77 1.00 2.26
CA PHE A 113 -3.97 2.21 2.40
C PHE A 113 -4.62 3.45 1.77
N GLU A 114 -5.37 3.27 0.68
CA GLU A 114 -6.07 4.35 -0.02
C GLU A 114 -7.16 5.02 0.85
N ARG A 115 -7.63 4.33 1.90
CA ARG A 115 -8.60 4.87 2.86
C ARG A 115 -7.91 5.61 4.01
N LEU A 116 -6.67 5.26 4.29
CA LEU A 116 -5.86 5.80 5.40
C LEU A 116 -4.99 6.99 4.96
N TRP A 117 -4.67 7.07 3.68
CA TRP A 117 -3.85 8.12 3.09
C TRP A 117 -4.48 8.64 1.78
N PRO A 118 -5.49 9.53 1.86
CA PRO A 118 -6.21 10.05 0.70
C PRO A 118 -5.33 10.77 -0.33
N GLU A 119 -4.20 11.31 0.09
CA GLU A 119 -3.20 11.95 -0.77
C GLU A 119 -2.37 10.94 -1.57
N ALA A 120 -2.30 9.67 -1.15
CA ALA A 120 -1.45 8.67 -1.76
C ALA A 120 -2.06 8.05 -3.02
N LEU A 121 -1.21 7.85 -4.02
CA LEU A 121 -1.42 6.90 -5.11
C LEU A 121 -1.09 5.50 -4.59
N VAL A 122 -2.08 4.61 -4.51
CA VAL A 122 -1.89 3.27 -3.92
C VAL A 122 -2.00 2.20 -5.00
N VAL A 123 -1.04 1.27 -5.01
CA VAL A 123 -0.88 0.29 -6.08
C VAL A 123 -0.83 -1.11 -5.48
N TYR A 124 -1.80 -1.95 -5.84
CA TYR A 124 -1.81 -3.37 -5.52
C TYR A 124 -1.58 -4.17 -6.79
N MET A 125 -0.35 -4.66 -6.97
CA MET A 125 0.01 -5.47 -8.13
C MET A 125 -0.48 -6.92 -7.97
N GLN A 126 -0.80 -7.59 -9.08
CA GLN A 126 -1.17 -9.01 -9.10
C GLN A 126 0.07 -9.88 -9.41
N GLY A 127 0.44 -10.70 -8.42
CA GLY A 127 1.38 -11.81 -8.60
C GLY A 127 0.75 -12.91 -9.45
N ILE A 128 1.58 -13.73 -10.11
CA ILE A 128 1.12 -14.84 -10.95
C ILE A 128 1.71 -16.16 -10.42
N PRO A 129 1.31 -17.34 -10.91
CA PRO A 129 1.73 -18.62 -10.33
C PRO A 129 3.27 -18.73 -10.18
N THR A 130 3.73 -19.01 -8.96
CA THR A 130 5.16 -19.09 -8.61
C THR A 130 5.42 -20.18 -7.57
N PRO A 131 6.55 -20.90 -7.58
CA PRO A 131 6.88 -21.86 -6.53
C PRO A 131 6.95 -21.24 -5.14
N GLY A 132 6.05 -21.64 -4.23
CA GLY A 132 6.11 -21.33 -2.81
C GLY A 132 6.92 -22.39 -2.07
N ARG A 133 8.11 -22.03 -1.56
CA ARG A 133 9.06 -23.00 -0.99
C ARG A 133 8.54 -23.79 0.23
N LEU A 134 7.58 -23.23 0.96
CA LEU A 134 7.07 -23.80 2.21
C LEU A 134 5.78 -24.63 2.03
N THR A 135 4.89 -24.21 1.12
CA THR A 135 3.52 -24.71 1.07
C THR A 135 3.01 -25.02 -0.34
N ASP A 136 3.76 -24.67 -1.40
CA ASP A 136 3.34 -24.81 -2.79
C ASP A 136 4.56 -24.97 -3.74
N PRO A 137 5.37 -26.03 -3.58
CA PRO A 137 6.61 -26.19 -4.36
C PRO A 137 6.37 -26.31 -5.87
N GLU A 138 5.18 -26.78 -6.28
CA GLU A 138 4.76 -26.88 -7.68
C GLU A 138 4.38 -25.51 -8.29
N GLY A 139 4.21 -24.50 -7.44
CA GLY A 139 3.97 -23.12 -7.85
C GLY A 139 2.64 -22.88 -8.53
N LYS A 140 1.59 -23.57 -8.06
CA LYS A 140 0.24 -23.49 -8.63
C LYS A 140 -0.51 -22.24 -8.21
N ARG A 141 -0.03 -21.53 -7.17
CA ARG A 141 -0.68 -20.36 -6.60
C ARG A 141 0.08 -19.08 -6.92
N ASN A 142 -0.67 -17.98 -6.98
CA ASN A 142 -0.15 -16.65 -7.31
C ASN A 142 0.82 -16.13 -6.26
N GLY A 143 1.93 -15.54 -6.69
CA GLY A 143 2.87 -14.87 -5.81
C GLY A 143 3.94 -14.15 -6.60
N TRP A 144 5.08 -13.93 -5.96
CA TRP A 144 6.21 -13.17 -6.46
C TRP A 144 7.47 -14.03 -6.51
N GLN A 145 8.37 -13.72 -7.45
CA GLN A 145 9.73 -14.25 -7.47
C GLN A 145 10.44 -13.94 -6.13
N HIS A 146 11.32 -14.84 -5.69
CA HIS A 146 12.01 -14.70 -4.40
C HIS A 146 13.39 -14.09 -4.53
N ASP A 147 14.03 -14.23 -5.69
CA ASP A 147 15.41 -13.81 -5.92
C ASP A 147 15.60 -13.25 -7.34
N VAL A 148 16.73 -12.61 -7.57
CA VAL A 148 17.14 -12.13 -8.90
C VAL A 148 17.39 -13.32 -9.83
N GLY A 149 16.99 -13.20 -11.09
CA GLY A 149 17.10 -14.21 -12.13
C GLY A 149 16.01 -15.28 -12.08
N GLU A 150 15.28 -15.43 -10.97
CA GLU A 150 14.15 -16.36 -10.90
C GLU A 150 13.06 -15.93 -11.90
N GLN A 151 12.60 -16.88 -12.70
CA GLN A 151 11.52 -16.66 -13.69
C GLN A 151 11.81 -15.51 -14.66
N GLY A 152 13.09 -15.26 -14.96
CA GLY A 152 13.51 -14.21 -15.88
C GLY A 152 13.24 -12.79 -15.36
N ASP A 153 13.23 -12.58 -14.05
CA ASP A 153 12.95 -11.30 -13.38
C ASP A 153 11.58 -10.71 -13.70
N ARG A 154 10.60 -11.57 -13.98
CA ARG A 154 9.27 -11.15 -14.46
C ARG A 154 8.54 -10.21 -13.51
N ASP A 155 8.75 -10.31 -12.20
CA ASP A 155 8.06 -9.48 -11.20
C ASP A 155 8.82 -8.18 -10.95
N LEU A 156 10.15 -8.24 -10.96
CA LEU A 156 11.01 -7.08 -10.94
C LEU A 156 10.80 -6.17 -12.16
N LYS A 157 10.77 -6.76 -13.36
CA LYS A 157 10.44 -6.04 -14.61
C LYS A 157 9.01 -5.52 -14.62
N PHE A 158 8.07 -6.24 -14.01
CA PHE A 158 6.69 -5.77 -13.88
C PHE A 158 6.59 -4.56 -12.96
N PHE A 159 7.28 -4.56 -11.81
CA PHE A 159 7.38 -3.38 -10.96
C PHE A 159 7.92 -2.17 -11.72
N ASP A 160 9.02 -2.35 -12.46
CA ASP A 160 9.66 -1.27 -13.21
C ASP A 160 8.71 -0.68 -14.27
N ALA A 161 7.96 -1.54 -14.97
CA ALA A 161 6.96 -1.13 -15.96
C ALA A 161 5.77 -0.38 -15.33
N VAL A 162 5.28 -0.84 -14.17
CA VAL A 162 4.21 -0.16 -13.44
C VAL A 162 4.68 1.22 -13.00
N LEU A 163 5.83 1.32 -12.33
CA LEU A 163 6.37 2.59 -11.86
C LEU A 163 6.57 3.59 -13.01
N ALA A 164 7.10 3.15 -14.15
CA ALA A 164 7.23 4.00 -15.34
C ALA A 164 5.87 4.54 -15.81
N THR A 165 4.83 3.71 -15.88
CA THR A 165 3.48 4.18 -16.22
C THR A 165 2.92 5.17 -15.20
N LEU A 166 3.19 4.98 -13.91
CA LEU A 166 2.71 5.89 -12.87
C LEU A 166 3.37 7.27 -12.99
N ARG A 167 4.68 7.31 -13.29
CA ARG A 167 5.44 8.54 -13.56
C ARG A 167 4.90 9.34 -14.74
N GLU A 168 4.44 8.65 -15.78
CA GLU A 168 3.89 9.30 -16.97
C GLU A 168 2.47 9.81 -16.76
N LYS A 169 1.67 9.10 -15.95
CA LYS A 169 0.22 9.31 -15.86
C LYS A 169 -0.21 10.16 -14.67
N TYR A 170 0.55 10.13 -13.57
CA TYR A 170 0.21 10.81 -12.33
C TYR A 170 1.32 11.77 -11.92
N ASP A 171 0.94 12.85 -11.25
CA ASP A 171 1.87 13.75 -10.57
C ASP A 171 2.31 13.07 -9.27
N ILE A 172 3.41 12.31 -9.34
CA ILE A 172 3.97 11.57 -8.21
C ILE A 172 5.14 12.32 -7.58
N ASP A 173 5.26 12.16 -6.26
CA ASP A 173 6.41 12.63 -5.50
C ASP A 173 7.47 11.51 -5.47
N GLU A 174 8.51 11.66 -6.29
CA GLU A 174 9.63 10.69 -6.42
C GLU A 174 10.37 10.47 -5.10
N HIS A 175 10.29 11.44 -4.18
CA HIS A 175 10.87 11.36 -2.86
C HIS A 175 9.99 10.61 -1.87
N ARG A 176 8.78 10.19 -2.26
CA ARG A 176 7.82 9.52 -1.36
C ARG A 176 7.21 8.28 -1.99
N VAL A 177 8.09 7.37 -2.43
CA VAL A 177 7.71 6.04 -2.92
C VAL A 177 8.01 4.98 -1.86
N TYR A 178 7.03 4.14 -1.55
CA TYR A 178 7.08 3.18 -0.45
C TYR A 178 6.68 1.79 -0.91
N ALA A 179 7.21 0.76 -0.23
CA ALA A 179 6.83 -0.63 -0.47
C ALA A 179 6.53 -1.39 0.82
N THR A 180 5.48 -2.19 0.77
CA THR A 180 5.07 -3.10 1.84
C THR A 180 4.40 -4.34 1.26
N GLY A 181 4.42 -5.42 2.04
CA GLY A 181 3.77 -6.65 1.67
C GLY A 181 3.82 -7.65 2.81
N HIS A 182 2.98 -8.68 2.69
CA HIS A 182 2.85 -9.72 3.69
C HIS A 182 3.34 -11.07 3.16
N SER A 183 4.05 -11.84 3.98
CA SER A 183 4.54 -13.19 3.63
C SER A 183 5.43 -13.16 2.38
N ASN A 184 5.12 -13.94 1.33
CA ASN A 184 5.81 -13.87 0.03
C ASN A 184 5.84 -12.44 -0.55
N GLY A 185 4.81 -11.60 -0.35
CA GLY A 185 4.83 -10.19 -0.75
C GLY A 185 5.78 -9.33 0.11
N GLY A 186 5.97 -9.68 1.38
CA GLY A 186 6.99 -9.08 2.23
C GLY A 186 8.40 -9.51 1.83
N GLY A 187 8.56 -10.76 1.36
CA GLY A 187 9.79 -11.23 0.73
C GLY A 187 10.10 -10.43 -0.55
N PHE A 188 9.10 -10.19 -1.40
CA PHE A 188 9.26 -9.34 -2.58
C PHE A 188 9.58 -7.88 -2.23
N THR A 189 9.01 -7.36 -1.14
CA THR A 189 9.38 -6.04 -0.59
C THR A 189 10.87 -5.96 -0.25
N TYR A 190 11.43 -6.99 0.41
CA TYR A 190 12.88 -7.06 0.64
C TYR A 190 13.69 -7.22 -0.64
N LEU A 191 13.18 -7.94 -1.65
CA LEU A 191 13.86 -8.08 -2.93
C LEU A 191 13.96 -6.72 -3.64
N LEU A 192 12.87 -5.94 -3.65
CA LEU A 192 12.87 -4.58 -4.17
C LEU A 192 13.85 -3.68 -3.42
N TRP A 193 13.92 -3.80 -2.09
CA TRP A 193 14.92 -3.08 -1.30
C TRP A 193 16.35 -3.44 -1.73
N ALA A 194 16.68 -4.72 -1.86
CA ALA A 194 18.02 -5.15 -2.26
C ALA A 194 18.41 -4.77 -3.70
N THR A 195 17.44 -4.49 -4.58
CA THR A 195 17.69 -4.37 -6.03
C THR A 195 17.30 -3.04 -6.65
N ARG A 196 16.49 -2.22 -5.97
CA ARG A 196 16.04 -0.88 -6.38
C ARG A 196 15.99 0.07 -5.17
N PRO A 197 16.99 0.09 -4.29
CA PRO A 197 16.92 0.89 -3.06
C PRO A 197 16.69 2.37 -3.34
N ASP A 198 17.23 2.90 -4.44
CA ASP A 198 17.18 4.32 -4.79
C ASP A 198 15.78 4.80 -5.16
N VAL A 199 14.86 3.87 -5.49
CA VAL A 199 13.47 4.21 -5.80
C VAL A 199 12.69 4.56 -4.53
N PHE A 200 13.02 3.96 -3.39
CA PHE A 200 12.13 3.98 -2.23
C PHE A 200 12.64 4.88 -1.11
N ALA A 201 11.70 5.58 -0.48
CA ALA A 201 11.94 6.34 0.74
C ALA A 201 11.97 5.45 1.98
N ALA A 202 11.07 4.46 2.07
CA ALA A 202 11.01 3.53 3.19
C ALA A 202 10.32 2.20 2.84
N PHE A 203 10.56 1.17 3.66
CA PHE A 203 10.01 -0.18 3.48
C PHE A 203 9.26 -0.67 4.72
N ALA A 204 8.18 -1.44 4.53
CA ALA A 204 7.46 -2.05 5.63
C ALA A 204 7.07 -3.53 5.42
N PRO A 205 8.02 -4.48 5.34
CA PRO A 205 7.70 -5.90 5.19
C PRO A 205 7.03 -6.50 6.43
N SER A 206 6.10 -7.45 6.21
CA SER A 206 5.37 -8.18 7.26
C SER A 206 5.50 -9.69 7.08
N ALA A 207 5.73 -10.42 8.19
CA ALA A 207 5.78 -11.88 8.24
C ALA A 207 6.72 -12.48 7.18
N ALA A 208 7.91 -11.90 7.05
CA ALA A 208 8.78 -12.13 5.91
C ALA A 208 10.26 -12.21 6.27
N THR A 209 11.04 -12.77 5.36
CA THR A 209 12.50 -12.77 5.41
C THR A 209 13.04 -12.76 3.97
N SER A 210 14.35 -12.61 3.80
CA SER A 210 15.00 -12.59 2.50
C SER A 210 16.32 -13.33 2.52
N ARG A 211 16.75 -13.82 1.35
CA ARG A 211 18.10 -14.38 1.15
C ARG A 211 19.14 -13.28 0.91
N ARG A 212 18.70 -12.08 0.55
CA ARG A 212 19.52 -10.93 0.16
C ARG A 212 19.66 -9.89 1.27
N LEU A 213 19.53 -10.30 2.54
CA LEU A 213 19.63 -9.39 3.69
C LEU A 213 20.99 -8.68 3.77
N GLN A 214 22.06 -9.28 3.23
CA GLN A 214 23.40 -8.67 3.19
C GLN A 214 23.56 -7.62 2.07
N GLU A 215 22.60 -7.52 1.17
CA GLU A 215 22.62 -6.61 0.02
C GLU A 215 21.70 -5.40 0.23
N LEU A 216 21.09 -5.27 1.41
CA LEU A 216 20.28 -4.11 1.76
C LEU A 216 21.19 -2.90 1.96
N THR A 217 20.76 -1.74 1.44
CA THR A 217 21.35 -0.44 1.75
C THR A 217 20.54 0.27 2.84
N PRO A 218 21.13 1.22 3.59
CA PRO A 218 20.42 1.91 4.66
C PRO A 218 19.16 2.63 4.15
N LYS A 219 18.00 2.29 4.73
CA LYS A 219 16.70 2.94 4.49
C LYS A 219 15.84 2.87 5.75
N PRO A 220 15.03 3.89 6.08
CA PRO A 220 14.01 3.74 7.11
C PRO A 220 13.18 2.48 6.85
N ALA A 221 12.96 1.66 7.88
CA ALA A 221 12.12 0.48 7.73
C ALA A 221 11.29 0.14 8.98
N LEU A 222 10.12 -0.46 8.75
CA LEU A 222 9.28 -1.06 9.76
C LEU A 222 9.15 -2.56 9.46
N HIS A 223 9.39 -3.45 10.43
CA HIS A 223 9.16 -4.88 10.25
C HIS A 223 8.09 -5.38 11.20
N ILE A 224 7.09 -6.09 10.66
CA ILE A 224 6.02 -6.72 11.43
C ILE A 224 6.27 -8.21 11.57
N ALA A 225 6.40 -8.69 12.80
CA ALA A 225 6.65 -10.10 13.10
C ALA A 225 5.72 -10.64 14.19
N GLY A 226 5.23 -11.86 13.97
CA GLY A 226 4.44 -12.62 14.95
C GLY A 226 5.30 -13.65 15.67
N ARG A 227 5.30 -13.65 17.01
CA ARG A 227 6.07 -14.63 17.82
C ARG A 227 5.63 -16.08 17.59
N ASN A 228 4.36 -16.29 17.25
CA ASN A 228 3.75 -17.61 17.02
C ASN A 228 3.59 -17.92 15.51
N ASP A 229 4.38 -17.28 14.65
CA ASP A 229 4.40 -17.57 13.22
C ASP A 229 5.11 -18.92 12.93
N ASN A 230 4.33 -19.92 12.52
CA ASN A 230 4.81 -21.26 12.19
C ASN A 230 5.11 -21.46 10.70
N LEU A 231 4.90 -20.43 9.87
CA LEU A 231 5.20 -20.48 8.43
C LEU A 231 6.52 -19.77 8.14
N VAL A 232 6.60 -18.48 8.45
CA VAL A 232 7.87 -17.76 8.44
C VAL A 232 8.30 -17.65 9.89
N LEU A 233 9.09 -18.63 10.34
CA LEU A 233 9.44 -18.77 11.75
C LEU A 233 9.92 -17.44 12.34
N PHE A 234 9.48 -17.13 13.56
CA PHE A 234 9.87 -15.89 14.23
C PHE A 234 11.40 -15.72 14.27
N SER A 235 12.16 -16.80 14.49
CA SER A 235 13.63 -16.79 14.45
C SER A 235 14.23 -16.39 13.09
N TRP A 236 13.51 -16.58 11.99
CA TRP A 236 13.93 -16.12 10.67
C TRP A 236 13.66 -14.62 10.48
N GLN A 237 12.58 -14.14 11.08
CA GLN A 237 12.21 -12.72 11.11
C GLN A 237 13.16 -11.95 12.03
N GLU A 238 13.55 -12.52 13.18
CA GLU A 238 14.58 -11.97 14.06
C GLU A 238 15.92 -11.77 13.35
N ARG A 239 16.32 -12.72 12.48
CA ARG A 239 17.52 -12.54 11.64
C ARG A 239 17.36 -11.40 10.63
N ALA A 240 16.17 -11.22 10.06
CA ALA A 240 15.90 -10.11 9.16
C ALA A 240 15.94 -8.76 9.90
N ILE A 241 15.27 -8.68 11.05
CA ILE A 241 15.30 -7.52 11.96
C ILE A 241 16.74 -7.17 12.35
N ALA A 242 17.54 -8.15 12.77
CA ALA A 242 18.93 -7.94 13.16
C ALA A 242 19.79 -7.46 11.97
N ALA A 243 19.58 -8.01 10.78
CA ALA A 243 20.27 -7.57 9.57
C ALA A 243 19.92 -6.12 9.23
N VAL A 244 18.65 -5.75 9.25
CA VAL A 244 18.22 -4.37 8.98
C VAL A 244 18.79 -3.40 10.01
N LYS A 245 18.68 -3.70 11.30
CA LYS A 245 19.28 -2.87 12.36
C LYS A 245 20.78 -2.68 12.15
N LYS A 246 21.49 -3.73 11.74
CA LYS A 246 22.92 -3.66 11.44
C LYS A 246 23.19 -2.78 10.22
N THR A 247 22.47 -3.00 9.11
CA THR A 247 22.59 -2.21 7.87
C THR A 247 22.35 -0.72 8.14
N ASN A 248 21.33 -0.40 8.93
CA ASN A 248 20.95 0.98 9.25
C ASN A 248 21.79 1.61 10.38
N GLY A 249 22.76 0.90 10.97
CA GLY A 249 23.53 1.42 12.10
C GLY A 249 22.66 1.81 13.30
N CYS A 250 21.59 1.04 13.57
CA CYS A 250 20.62 1.38 14.60
C CYS A 250 21.19 1.26 16.02
N SER A 251 20.61 2.04 16.93
CA SER A 251 20.85 1.95 18.37
C SER A 251 20.63 0.53 18.91
N VAL A 252 21.42 0.16 19.92
CA VAL A 252 21.26 -1.11 20.61
C VAL A 252 19.90 -1.15 21.32
N ASN A 253 19.63 -0.12 22.12
CA ASN A 253 18.38 0.05 22.86
C ASN A 253 17.37 0.84 22.02
N GLY A 254 16.12 0.40 22.04
CA GLY A 254 15.02 1.09 21.39
C GLY A 254 14.12 1.82 22.37
N SER A 255 13.31 2.72 21.85
CA SER A 255 12.25 3.43 22.57
C SER A 255 10.87 2.97 22.09
N LYS A 256 9.86 3.09 22.95
CA LYS A 256 8.48 2.79 22.56
C LYS A 256 8.01 3.78 21.50
N TRP A 257 7.51 3.28 20.37
CA TRP A 257 6.95 4.10 19.28
C TRP A 257 5.43 3.98 19.15
N ALA A 258 4.90 2.77 19.40
CA ALA A 258 3.48 2.47 19.54
C ALA A 258 3.30 1.23 20.43
N GLU A 259 2.07 0.73 20.58
CA GLU A 259 1.83 -0.60 21.16
C GLU A 259 2.53 -1.66 20.31
N ASP A 260 3.22 -2.62 20.96
CA ASP A 260 4.05 -3.65 20.34
C ASP A 260 5.15 -3.17 19.37
N CYS A 261 5.37 -1.86 19.26
CA CYS A 261 6.32 -1.25 18.36
C CYS A 261 7.47 -0.58 19.12
N THR A 262 8.69 -1.02 18.82
CA THR A 262 9.93 -0.44 19.33
C THR A 262 10.69 0.22 18.19
N GLU A 263 10.99 1.50 18.33
CA GLU A 263 11.85 2.24 17.42
C GLU A 263 13.31 2.18 17.88
N PHE A 264 14.20 1.97 16.93
CA PHE A 264 15.64 2.05 17.09
C PHE A 264 16.15 3.18 16.20
N SER A 265 16.67 4.24 16.82
CA SER A 265 17.20 5.39 16.12
C SER A 265 18.44 5.01 15.31
N SER A 266 18.78 5.81 14.31
CA SER A 266 19.95 5.63 13.44
C SER A 266 20.59 6.99 13.19
N GLU A 267 21.90 7.08 13.38
CA GLU A 267 22.65 8.33 13.14
C GLU A 267 22.65 8.74 11.66
N SER A 268 22.44 7.79 10.74
CA SER A 268 22.33 8.05 9.30
C SER A 268 20.92 8.43 8.83
N GLY A 269 19.99 8.73 9.75
CA GLY A 269 18.62 9.12 9.40
C GLY A 269 17.76 7.97 8.87
N THR A 270 18.15 6.71 9.13
CA THR A 270 17.45 5.50 8.66
C THR A 270 16.94 4.67 9.85
N PRO A 271 15.98 5.18 10.65
CA PRO A 271 15.51 4.48 11.83
C PRO A 271 14.83 3.15 11.47
N PHE A 272 14.76 2.27 12.46
CA PHE A 272 14.10 0.98 12.30
C PHE A 272 13.01 0.77 13.37
N ILE A 273 11.82 0.37 12.95
CA ILE A 273 10.72 0.03 13.83
C ILE A 273 10.49 -1.48 13.81
N ALA A 274 10.63 -2.13 14.96
CA ALA A 274 10.20 -3.50 15.16
C ALA A 274 8.79 -3.53 15.73
N TYR A 275 7.81 -3.98 14.94
CA TYR A 275 6.47 -4.31 15.42
C TYR A 275 6.41 -5.83 15.70
N ILE A 276 6.47 -6.22 16.98
CA ILE A 276 6.51 -7.63 17.39
C ILE A 276 5.32 -7.96 18.28
N HIS A 277 4.37 -8.73 17.74
CA HIS A 277 3.13 -9.14 18.42
C HIS A 277 3.10 -10.64 18.72
N ASP A 278 2.22 -11.09 19.61
CA ASP A 278 2.06 -12.51 19.98
C ASP A 278 1.21 -13.32 18.98
N GLY A 279 0.95 -12.76 17.80
CA GLY A 279 0.13 -13.40 16.77
C GLY A 279 0.89 -14.43 15.95
N THR A 280 0.17 -14.99 14.97
CA THR A 280 0.67 -16.00 14.02
C THR A 280 1.03 -15.36 12.68
N HIS A 281 1.08 -16.13 11.59
CA HIS A 281 1.31 -15.66 10.21
C HIS A 281 0.17 -14.80 9.62
N LYS A 282 -0.64 -14.14 10.46
CA LYS A 282 -1.74 -13.28 10.02
C LYS A 282 -1.26 -11.83 9.98
N TYR A 283 -1.66 -11.10 8.95
CA TYR A 283 -1.49 -9.65 8.90
C TYR A 283 -2.30 -8.99 10.02
N PRO A 284 -1.68 -8.23 10.95
CA PRO A 284 -2.40 -7.59 12.06
C PRO A 284 -3.40 -6.53 11.60
N ALA A 285 -4.49 -6.34 12.35
CA ALA A 285 -5.56 -5.43 11.97
C ALA A 285 -5.15 -3.94 12.05
N ASP A 286 -4.22 -3.63 12.94
CA ASP A 286 -3.65 -2.30 13.20
C ASP A 286 -2.36 -2.03 12.40
N ALA A 287 -1.88 -3.01 11.64
CA ALA A 287 -0.66 -2.88 10.83
C ALA A 287 -0.75 -1.73 9.83
N SER A 288 -1.85 -1.62 9.08
CA SER A 288 -1.95 -0.61 8.02
C SER A 288 -1.92 0.84 8.54
N PRO A 289 -2.67 1.21 9.60
CA PRO A 289 -2.52 2.52 10.23
C PRO A 289 -1.09 2.84 10.66
N LEU A 290 -0.38 1.88 11.26
CA LEU A 290 1.01 2.07 11.71
C LEU A 290 1.98 2.19 10.53
N ILE A 291 1.82 1.39 9.49
CA ILE A 291 2.61 1.51 8.25
C ILE A 291 2.42 2.89 7.61
N VAL A 292 1.17 3.38 7.51
CA VAL A 292 0.88 4.71 6.93
C VAL A 292 1.48 5.82 7.77
N ARG A 293 1.38 5.73 9.09
CA ARG A 293 2.03 6.68 10.00
C ARG A 293 3.54 6.70 9.76
N PHE A 294 4.18 5.52 9.76
CA PHE A 294 5.61 5.38 9.53
C PHE A 294 6.03 5.97 8.17
N PHE A 295 5.34 5.65 7.08
CA PHE A 295 5.66 6.23 5.77
C PHE A 295 5.51 7.75 5.73
N LYS A 296 4.48 8.31 6.38
CA LYS A 296 4.31 9.77 6.50
C LYS A 296 5.45 10.45 7.28
N GLU A 297 6.04 9.77 8.25
CA GLU A 297 7.18 10.26 9.04
C GLU A 297 8.51 10.22 8.24
N HIS A 298 8.57 9.55 7.09
CA HIS A 298 9.80 9.34 6.32
C HIS A 298 9.66 9.68 4.84
N ALA A 299 9.72 10.96 4.48
CA ALA A 299 10.00 11.36 3.11
C ALA A 299 11.49 11.12 2.78
N GLY A 300 11.80 10.68 1.57
CA GLY A 300 13.16 10.35 1.13
C GLY A 300 13.82 11.54 0.46
N GLY A 301 14.75 12.20 1.14
CA GLY A 301 15.48 13.38 0.65
C GLY A 301 15.90 14.23 1.86
N ASP A 302 17.10 14.80 1.81
CA ASP A 302 17.66 15.57 2.92
C ASP A 302 16.75 16.79 3.22
N GLU A 303 16.33 16.94 4.48
CA GLU A 303 15.95 18.25 5.05
C GLU A 303 17.19 19.16 5.15
#